data_AF-A0A2I4CPE9-F1
#
_entry.id   AF-A0A2I4CPE9-F1
#
_cell.length_a   1.000
_cell.length_b   1.000
_cell.length_c   1.000
_cell.angle_alpha   90.00
_cell.angle_beta   90.00
_cell.angle_gamma   90.00
#
_symmetry.space_group_name_H-M   'P 1'
#
loop_
_entity.id
_entity.type
_entity.pdbx_description
1 polymer ?
#
loop_
_entity_poly.entity_id
_entity_poly.type
_entity_poly.pdbx_seq_one_letter_code
_entity_poly.pdbx_strand_id
1 'polypeptide(L)'
;MSAQVWSYFLYFYSFFYQLIDPCSNPEQLLVNSVDRQQYLGKWFFKAAVSHREADIHKFRVLDSIVFTMEETSNNTLVLTGHMRIGDDCMKQTWTYQIHPEREELLLEGRPQRRNLLWSGMWANCPNCIVFQEVEPPLRESDSEDSLNRYMLYARQTDSDSDITTSFVKNSACRNLKQSIRLPQEKEFCF
;
A
#
# COMPACT_ATOMS: atom_id res chain seq x y z
N MET A 1 -38.76 -27.64 18.84
CA MET A 1 -37.68 -27.23 19.77
C MET A 1 -36.28 -27.26 19.14
N SER A 2 -35.95 -28.13 18.17
CA SER A 2 -34.58 -28.21 17.60
C SER A 2 -34.18 -27.01 16.73
N ALA A 3 -35.09 -26.44 15.93
CA ALA A 3 -34.79 -25.34 15.01
C ALA A 3 -34.47 -24.01 15.72
N GLN A 4 -35.12 -23.73 16.85
CA GLN A 4 -34.88 -22.54 17.67
C GLN A 4 -33.50 -22.58 18.33
N VAL A 5 -33.09 -23.74 18.86
CA VAL A 5 -31.77 -23.92 19.47
C VAL A 5 -30.65 -23.76 18.44
N TRP A 6 -30.85 -24.27 17.22
CA TRP A 6 -29.90 -24.09 16.11
C TRP A 6 -29.77 -22.64 15.66
N SER A 7 -30.88 -21.90 15.61
CA SER A 7 -30.84 -20.48 15.24
C SER A 7 -30.16 -19.63 16.32
N TYR A 8 -30.39 -19.90 17.61
CA TYR A 8 -29.62 -19.24 18.68
C TYR A 8 -28.13 -19.59 18.61
N PHE A 9 -27.77 -20.84 18.33
CA PHE A 9 -26.37 -21.24 18.22
C PHE A 9 -25.66 -20.53 17.05
N LEU A 10 -26.31 -20.42 15.89
CA LEU A 10 -25.79 -19.69 14.74
C LEU A 10 -25.68 -18.18 14.99
N TYR A 11 -26.63 -17.58 15.71
CA TYR A 11 -26.58 -16.17 16.12
C TYR A 11 -25.46 -15.89 17.12
N PHE A 12 -25.28 -16.76 18.12
CA PHE A 12 -24.16 -16.63 19.04
C PHE A 12 -22.83 -16.84 18.32
N TYR A 13 -22.74 -17.80 17.41
CA TYR A 13 -21.53 -18.04 16.62
C TYR A 13 -21.20 -16.83 15.75
N SER A 14 -22.15 -16.26 15.00
CA SER A 14 -21.89 -15.07 14.18
C SER A 14 -21.52 -13.84 15.03
N PHE A 15 -22.14 -13.66 16.19
CA PHE A 15 -21.82 -12.59 17.14
C PHE A 15 -20.40 -12.73 17.73
N PHE A 16 -19.99 -13.95 18.11
CA PHE A 16 -18.63 -14.19 18.58
C PHE A 16 -17.60 -14.07 17.46
N TYR A 17 -17.92 -14.45 16.21
CA TYR A 17 -17.02 -14.23 15.08
C TYR A 17 -16.76 -12.74 14.82
N GLN A 18 -17.77 -11.88 14.95
CA GLN A 18 -17.59 -10.42 14.85
C GLN A 18 -16.74 -9.83 15.99
N LEU A 19 -16.67 -10.50 17.14
CA LEU A 19 -15.82 -10.12 18.28
C LEU A 19 -14.40 -10.69 18.20
N ILE A 20 -14.16 -11.68 17.34
CA ILE A 20 -12.88 -12.41 17.20
C ILE A 20 -12.07 -11.91 15.99
N ASP A 21 -12.66 -11.13 15.08
CA ASP A 21 -11.95 -10.57 13.93
C ASP A 21 -11.74 -9.04 14.07
N PRO A 22 -10.67 -8.59 14.77
CA PRO A 22 -10.40 -7.17 15.00
C PRO A 22 -9.89 -6.42 13.75
N CYS A 23 -9.97 -7.05 12.59
CA CYS A 23 -9.30 -6.61 11.39
C CYS A 23 -10.18 -5.62 10.61
N SER A 24 -9.77 -4.35 10.60
CA SER A 24 -10.47 -3.33 9.82
C SER A 24 -10.37 -3.61 8.32
N ASN A 25 -11.47 -3.37 7.61
CA ASN A 25 -11.45 -3.40 6.16
C ASN A 25 -10.78 -2.11 5.65
N PRO A 26 -9.69 -2.19 4.87
CA PRO A 26 -9.07 -1.02 4.29
C PRO A 26 -10.01 -0.43 3.25
N GLU A 27 -10.15 0.88 3.30
CA GLU A 27 -10.92 1.65 2.36
C GLU A 27 -10.07 1.92 1.11
N GLN A 28 -10.58 1.52 -0.06
CA GLN A 28 -9.95 1.85 -1.34
C GLN A 28 -10.27 3.30 -1.71
N LEU A 29 -9.25 4.02 -2.16
CA LEU A 29 -9.38 5.38 -2.67
C LEU A 29 -9.44 5.32 -4.19
N LEU A 30 -10.57 5.70 -4.79
CA LEU A 30 -10.75 5.65 -6.24
C LEU A 30 -10.02 6.83 -6.89
N VAL A 31 -9.03 6.53 -7.73
CA VAL A 31 -8.13 7.54 -8.32
C VAL A 31 -8.89 8.59 -9.15
N ASN A 32 -10.00 8.19 -9.78
CA ASN A 32 -10.84 9.06 -10.58
C ASN A 32 -11.73 10.02 -9.77
N SER A 33 -11.89 9.81 -8.45
CA SER A 33 -12.78 10.62 -7.59
C SER A 33 -12.08 11.34 -6.45
N VAL A 34 -10.83 11.01 -6.15
CA VAL A 34 -10.07 11.68 -5.08
C VAL A 34 -9.67 13.11 -5.43
N ASP A 35 -9.60 13.98 -4.42
CA ASP A 35 -8.98 15.30 -4.58
C ASP A 35 -7.48 15.14 -4.80
N ARG A 36 -7.05 15.30 -6.04
CA ARG A 36 -5.65 15.10 -6.45
C ARG A 36 -4.69 16.05 -5.75
N GLN A 37 -5.12 17.28 -5.49
CA GLN A 37 -4.27 18.30 -4.87
C GLN A 37 -3.85 17.88 -3.46
N GLN A 38 -4.71 17.14 -2.76
CA GLN A 38 -4.40 16.59 -1.44
C GLN A 38 -3.21 15.63 -1.47
N TYR A 39 -2.92 14.97 -2.60
CA TYR A 39 -1.90 13.94 -2.70
C TYR A 39 -0.57 14.43 -3.31
N LEU A 40 -0.51 15.64 -3.86
CA LEU A 40 0.73 16.20 -4.41
C LEU A 40 1.79 16.49 -3.33
N GLY A 41 3.03 16.67 -3.75
CA GLY A 41 4.16 17.00 -2.89
C GLY A 41 4.89 15.78 -2.32
N LYS A 42 5.51 15.98 -1.15
CA LYS A 42 6.48 15.04 -0.57
C LYS A 42 5.81 13.89 0.20
N TRP A 43 6.36 12.69 0.06
CA TRP A 43 5.94 11.46 0.72
C TRP A 43 7.16 10.63 1.13
N PHE A 44 7.16 10.12 2.36
CA PHE A 44 8.20 9.25 2.89
C PHE A 44 7.71 7.81 2.86
N PHE A 45 8.45 6.93 2.20
CA PHE A 45 8.15 5.50 2.21
C PHE A 45 8.57 4.88 3.54
N LYS A 46 7.64 4.20 4.21
CA LYS A 46 7.81 3.73 5.59
C LYS A 46 7.96 2.22 5.68
N ALA A 47 7.07 1.48 5.01
CA ALA A 47 7.04 0.03 5.07
C ALA A 47 6.38 -0.56 3.84
N ALA A 48 6.70 -1.82 3.53
CA ALA A 48 5.99 -2.63 2.56
C ALA A 48 5.56 -3.96 3.16
N VAL A 49 4.44 -4.49 2.69
CA VAL A 49 3.93 -5.81 3.04
C VAL A 49 3.48 -6.58 1.80
N SER A 50 3.53 -7.89 1.87
CA SER A 50 3.06 -8.80 0.82
C SER A 50 2.77 -10.19 1.38
N HIS A 51 2.16 -11.04 0.56
CA HIS A 51 2.11 -12.49 0.79
C HIS A 51 3.49 -13.14 0.62
N ARG A 52 4.28 -12.68 -0.35
CA ARG A 52 5.56 -13.30 -0.74
C ARG A 52 6.71 -12.34 -0.49
N GLU A 53 7.79 -12.88 0.07
CA GLU A 53 8.99 -12.09 0.36
C GLU A 53 9.60 -11.54 -0.93
N ALA A 54 9.54 -12.33 -2.01
CA ALA A 54 10.04 -11.94 -3.34
C ALA A 54 9.43 -10.63 -3.86
N ASP A 55 8.20 -10.28 -3.47
CA ASP A 55 7.53 -9.08 -3.98
C ASP A 55 8.07 -7.79 -3.33
N ILE A 56 8.69 -7.92 -2.15
CA ILE A 56 9.17 -6.78 -1.34
C ILE A 56 10.68 -6.83 -1.06
N HIS A 57 11.37 -7.94 -1.31
CA HIS A 57 12.79 -8.12 -0.96
C HIS A 57 13.71 -7.00 -1.46
N LYS A 58 13.40 -6.41 -2.62
CA LYS A 58 14.15 -5.30 -3.22
C LYS A 58 14.27 -4.07 -2.30
N PHE A 59 13.37 -3.91 -1.34
CA PHE A 59 13.40 -2.79 -0.40
C PHE A 59 14.42 -2.98 0.74
N ARG A 60 14.97 -4.18 0.95
CA ARG A 60 15.91 -4.44 2.05
C ARG A 60 17.25 -3.71 1.91
N VAL A 61 17.66 -3.40 0.68
CA VAL A 61 18.93 -2.69 0.43
C VAL A 61 18.81 -1.19 0.67
N LEU A 62 17.59 -0.68 0.89
CA LEU A 62 17.31 0.74 1.04
C LEU A 62 17.37 1.12 2.52
N ASP A 63 18.03 2.22 2.81
CA ASP A 63 17.92 2.90 4.11
C ASP A 63 16.65 3.75 4.14
N SER A 64 16.43 4.57 3.11
CA SER A 64 15.31 5.51 3.05
C SER A 64 14.90 5.81 1.60
N ILE A 65 13.64 6.21 1.42
CA ILE A 65 13.15 6.74 0.13
C ILE A 65 12.22 7.92 0.39
N VAL A 66 12.48 9.02 -0.32
CA VAL A 66 11.59 10.17 -0.39
C VAL A 66 11.04 10.29 -1.79
N PHE A 67 9.73 10.37 -1.89
CA PHE A 67 9.04 10.63 -3.14
C PHE A 67 8.51 12.06 -3.19
N THR A 68 8.55 12.65 -4.37
CA THR A 68 7.81 13.87 -4.71
C THR A 68 6.81 13.50 -5.80
N MET A 69 5.54 13.79 -5.56
CA MET A 69 4.46 13.60 -6.53
C MET A 69 4.01 14.94 -7.09
N GLU A 70 4.02 15.07 -8.40
CA GLU A 70 3.69 16.29 -9.11
C GLU A 70 2.62 16.00 -10.16
N GLU A 71 1.65 16.89 -10.31
CA GLU A 71 0.71 16.84 -11.42
C GLU A 71 1.28 17.65 -12.58
N THR A 72 1.31 17.05 -13.76
CA THR A 72 1.65 17.74 -15.01
C THR A 72 0.38 18.01 -15.81
N SER A 73 0.51 18.51 -17.03
CA SER A 73 -0.64 18.61 -17.93
C SER A 73 -1.22 17.21 -18.26
N ASN A 74 -2.51 17.18 -18.60
CA ASN A 74 -3.21 16.01 -19.15
C ASN A 74 -3.35 14.81 -18.20
N ASN A 75 -3.90 15.00 -17.00
CA ASN A 75 -4.24 13.90 -16.07
C ASN A 75 -3.05 12.97 -15.79
N THR A 76 -1.84 13.52 -15.75
CA THR A 76 -0.60 12.77 -15.61
C THR A 76 0.06 13.16 -14.30
N LEU A 77 0.47 12.15 -13.53
CA LEU A 77 1.22 12.29 -12.29
C LEU A 77 2.65 11.82 -12.52
N VAL A 78 3.61 12.64 -12.14
CA VAL A 78 5.02 12.28 -12.12
C VAL A 78 5.43 12.04 -10.67
N LEU A 79 5.90 10.83 -10.40
CA LEU A 79 6.42 10.42 -9.11
C LEU A 79 7.94 10.30 -9.21
N THR A 80 8.67 11.12 -8.47
CA THR A 80 10.13 11.09 -8.44
C THR A 80 10.61 10.61 -7.07
N GLY A 81 11.27 9.46 -7.02
CA GLY A 81 11.85 8.87 -5.82
C GLY A 81 13.34 9.11 -5.72
N HIS A 82 13.79 9.58 -4.55
CA HIS A 82 15.18 9.70 -4.14
C HIS A 82 15.45 8.67 -3.05
N MET A 83 16.34 7.73 -3.34
CA MET A 83 16.58 6.50 -2.59
C MET A 83 18.00 6.53 -2.01
N ARG A 84 18.15 6.19 -0.73
CA ARG A 84 19.45 5.94 -0.10
C ARG A 84 19.72 4.44 -0.08
N ILE A 85 20.81 3.99 -0.72
CA ILE A 85 21.30 2.61 -0.70
C ILE A 85 22.72 2.63 -0.17
N GLY A 86 22.96 2.06 1.01
CA GLY A 86 24.25 2.22 1.66
C GLY A 86 24.55 3.71 1.86
N ASP A 87 25.66 4.20 1.31
CA ASP A 87 26.01 5.63 1.32
C ASP A 87 25.61 6.36 0.03
N ASP A 88 25.13 5.64 -0.98
CA ASP A 88 24.82 6.18 -2.30
C ASP A 88 23.40 6.73 -2.39
N CYS A 89 23.23 7.78 -3.20
CA CYS A 89 21.93 8.30 -3.59
C CYS A 89 21.57 7.85 -5.01
N MET A 90 20.36 7.33 -5.17
CA MET A 90 19.79 6.98 -6.46
C MET A 90 18.49 7.76 -6.68
N LYS A 91 18.27 8.18 -7.92
CA LYS A 91 17.05 8.87 -8.35
C LYS A 91 16.32 8.04 -9.40
N GLN A 92 15.01 7.91 -9.26
CA GLN A 92 14.16 7.27 -10.24
C GLN A 92 12.84 8.02 -10.39
N THR A 93 12.29 8.01 -11.59
CA THR A 93 11.02 8.68 -11.91
C THR A 93 10.06 7.68 -12.55
N TRP A 94 8.79 7.80 -12.20
CA TRP A 94 7.67 7.04 -12.75
C TRP A 94 6.58 8.02 -13.20
N THR A 95 6.00 7.76 -14.37
CA THR A 95 4.89 8.53 -14.90
C THR A 95 3.63 7.69 -14.85
N TYR A 96 2.59 8.23 -14.25
CA TYR A 96 1.29 7.60 -14.11
C TYR A 96 0.23 8.41 -14.85
N GLN A 97 -0.68 7.73 -15.54
CA GLN A 97 -1.82 8.34 -16.19
C GLN A 97 -3.10 8.02 -15.41
N ILE A 98 -3.95 9.03 -15.26
CA ILE A 98 -5.28 8.93 -14.65
C ILE A 98 -6.31 8.86 -15.77
N HIS A 99 -7.10 7.80 -15.79
CA HIS A 99 -8.22 7.66 -16.71
C HIS A 99 -9.55 7.87 -15.96
N PRO A 100 -10.50 8.67 -16.47
CA PRO A 100 -11.77 8.93 -15.78
C PRO A 100 -12.60 7.68 -15.47
N GLU A 101 -12.52 6.68 -16.34
CA GLU A 101 -13.27 5.43 -16.25
C GLU A 101 -12.55 4.32 -15.45
N ARG A 102 -11.34 4.59 -14.94
CA ARG A 102 -10.54 3.60 -14.19
C ARG A 102 -10.36 4.04 -12.75
N GLU A 103 -10.29 3.05 -11.88
CA GLU A 103 -10.10 3.27 -10.45
C GLU A 103 -8.61 3.22 -10.07
N GLU A 104 -7.77 2.67 -10.96
CA GLU A 104 -6.33 2.52 -10.81
C GLU A 104 -5.52 3.60 -11.55
N LEU A 105 -4.29 3.82 -11.08
CA LEU A 105 -3.26 4.57 -11.80
C LEU A 105 -2.61 3.67 -12.88
N LEU A 106 -2.44 4.19 -14.08
CA LEU A 106 -1.79 3.46 -15.18
C LEU A 106 -0.32 3.85 -15.26
N LEU A 107 0.58 2.90 -15.04
CA LEU A 107 2.02 3.15 -15.15
C LEU A 107 2.47 3.13 -16.62
N GLU A 108 3.14 4.18 -17.07
CA GLU A 108 3.70 4.24 -18.42
C GLU A 108 4.72 3.10 -18.65
N GLY A 109 4.61 2.45 -19.82
CA GLY A 109 5.42 1.29 -20.17
C GLY A 109 5.04 -0.02 -19.46
N ARG A 110 4.08 -0.01 -18.52
CA ARG A 110 3.56 -1.21 -17.84
C ARG A 110 2.03 -1.20 -17.73
N PRO A 111 1.29 -1.27 -18.86
CA PRO A 111 -0.17 -1.12 -18.87
C PRO A 111 -0.93 -2.24 -18.16
N GLN A 112 -0.31 -3.41 -17.99
CA GLN A 112 -0.90 -4.54 -17.25
C GLN A 112 -0.78 -4.38 -15.72
N ARG A 113 0.12 -3.51 -15.24
CA ARG A 113 0.29 -3.28 -13.80
C ARG A 113 -0.84 -2.39 -13.31
N ARG A 114 -1.63 -2.92 -12.37
CA ARG A 114 -2.64 -2.16 -11.65
C ARG A 114 -2.00 -1.49 -10.45
N ASN A 115 -2.26 -0.21 -10.29
CA ASN A 115 -1.71 0.60 -9.20
C ASN A 115 -2.88 1.22 -8.41
N LEU A 116 -3.18 0.67 -7.24
CA LEU A 116 -4.36 1.05 -6.45
C LEU A 116 -3.95 1.90 -5.25
N LEU A 117 -4.85 2.77 -4.81
CA LEU A 117 -4.67 3.60 -3.63
C LEU A 117 -5.64 3.14 -2.53
N TRP A 118 -5.15 3.18 -1.30
CA TRP A 118 -5.91 2.81 -0.11
C TRP A 118 -5.69 3.86 0.98
N SER A 119 -6.72 4.05 1.80
CA SER A 119 -6.72 5.00 2.90
C SER A 119 -5.63 4.67 3.91
N GLY A 120 -4.91 5.70 4.37
CA GLY A 120 -3.93 5.60 5.45
C GLY A 120 -4.54 5.18 6.79
N MET A 121 -5.87 5.18 6.93
CA MET A 121 -6.56 4.61 8.09
C MET A 121 -6.27 3.11 8.27
N TRP A 122 -5.82 2.42 7.23
CA TRP A 122 -5.26 1.05 7.37
C TRP A 122 -4.07 1.01 8.35
N ALA A 123 -3.30 2.09 8.43
CA ALA A 123 -2.20 2.26 9.39
C ALA A 123 -2.58 3.13 10.60
N ASN A 124 -3.88 3.39 10.82
CA ASN A 124 -4.38 4.38 11.79
C ASN A 124 -3.80 5.79 11.59
N CYS A 125 -3.52 6.17 10.33
CA CYS A 125 -2.88 7.43 10.00
C CYS A 125 -3.68 8.20 8.93
N PRO A 126 -4.43 9.25 9.30
CA PRO A 126 -5.27 10.00 8.36
C PRO A 126 -4.46 10.78 7.31
N ASN A 127 -3.20 11.08 7.60
CA ASN A 127 -2.27 11.78 6.70
C ASN A 127 -1.34 10.81 5.95
N CYS A 128 -1.64 9.52 5.95
CA CYS A 128 -0.88 8.51 5.23
C CYS A 128 -1.66 8.01 4.01
N ILE A 129 -0.96 7.30 3.13
CA ILE A 129 -1.57 6.58 2.01
C ILE A 129 -0.90 5.23 1.86
N VAL A 130 -1.67 4.23 1.44
CA VAL A 130 -1.13 2.93 1.06
C VAL A 130 -1.29 2.75 -0.45
N PHE A 131 -0.17 2.49 -1.12
CA PHE A 131 -0.11 2.21 -2.54
C PHE A 131 0.03 0.71 -2.76
N GLN A 132 -0.77 0.13 -3.65
CA GLN A 132 -0.66 -1.27 -4.01
C GLN A 132 -0.25 -1.40 -5.47
N GLU A 133 0.78 -2.21 -5.73
CA GLU A 133 1.14 -2.65 -7.07
C GLU A 133 0.72 -4.11 -7.25
N VAL A 134 -0.05 -4.36 -8.31
CA VAL A 134 -0.45 -5.70 -8.72
C VAL A 134 -0.05 -5.93 -10.17
N GLU A 135 0.72 -6.99 -10.44
CA GLU A 135 0.90 -7.52 -11.78
C GLU A 135 0.16 -8.85 -11.90
N PRO A 136 -0.62 -9.04 -12.98
CA PRO A 136 -1.39 -10.26 -13.16
C PRO A 136 -0.50 -11.50 -13.19
N PRO A 137 -1.08 -12.70 -13.04
CA PRO A 137 -0.34 -13.94 -13.14
C PRO A 137 0.44 -14.04 -14.46
N LEU A 138 1.61 -14.69 -14.44
CA LEU A 138 2.46 -14.82 -15.64
C LEU A 138 1.84 -15.74 -16.68
N ARG A 139 1.03 -16.71 -16.24
CA ARG A 139 0.29 -17.65 -17.07
C ARG A 139 -1.15 -17.65 -16.63
N GLU A 140 -2.08 -17.86 -17.56
CA GLU A 140 -3.53 -17.94 -17.25
C GLU A 140 -3.87 -19.09 -16.29
N SER A 141 -3.03 -20.13 -16.23
CA SER A 141 -3.17 -21.25 -15.29
C SER A 141 -2.83 -20.89 -13.85
N ASP A 142 -2.09 -19.80 -13.63
CA ASP A 142 -1.58 -19.44 -12.33
C ASP A 142 -2.68 -18.71 -11.54
N SER A 143 -2.94 -19.18 -10.32
CA SER A 143 -3.97 -18.60 -9.44
C SER A 143 -3.48 -17.38 -8.65
N GLU A 144 -2.19 -17.06 -8.73
CA GLU A 144 -1.55 -16.00 -7.96
C GLU A 144 -0.98 -14.92 -8.89
N ASP A 145 -1.14 -13.66 -8.48
CA ASP A 145 -0.50 -12.53 -9.12
C ASP A 145 1.02 -12.70 -9.18
N SER A 146 1.63 -12.23 -10.27
CA SER A 146 3.09 -12.26 -10.43
C SER A 146 3.79 -11.22 -9.56
N LEU A 147 3.06 -10.18 -9.14
CA LEU A 147 3.46 -9.22 -8.12
C LEU A 147 2.20 -8.80 -7.35
N ASN A 148 2.24 -8.82 -6.02
CA ASN A 148 1.24 -8.13 -5.22
C ASN A 148 1.90 -7.59 -3.95
N ARG A 149 2.03 -6.26 -3.85
CA ARG A 149 2.64 -5.60 -2.69
C ARG A 149 1.91 -4.32 -2.33
N TYR A 150 1.89 -4.04 -1.03
CA TYR A 150 1.33 -2.84 -0.45
C TYR A 150 2.45 -2.04 0.21
N MET A 151 2.45 -0.73 0.01
CA MET A 151 3.52 0.17 0.41
C MET A 151 2.90 1.36 1.14
N LEU A 152 3.33 1.59 2.38
CA LEU A 152 2.86 2.67 3.24
C LEU A 152 3.73 3.91 3.06
N TYR A 153 3.07 5.05 2.85
CA TYR A 153 3.70 6.36 2.75
C TYR A 153 3.09 7.33 3.76
N ALA A 154 3.92 8.19 4.31
CA ALA A 154 3.53 9.23 5.25
C ALA A 154 4.04 10.60 4.81
N ARG A 155 3.38 11.68 5.26
CA ARG A 155 3.81 13.06 5.02
C ARG A 155 5.02 13.49 5.84
N GLN A 156 5.28 12.83 6.97
CA GLN A 156 6.31 13.21 7.92
C GLN A 156 7.43 12.16 8.01
N THR A 157 8.63 12.64 8.31
CA THR A 157 9.83 11.82 8.54
C THR A 157 9.76 11.05 9.83
N ASP A 158 8.98 11.52 10.81
CA ASP A 158 9.04 10.99 12.16
C ASP A 158 8.76 9.48 12.16
N SER A 159 9.59 8.82 12.96
CA SER A 159 9.55 7.39 13.22
C SER A 159 8.37 7.10 14.13
N ASP A 160 7.14 7.33 13.67
CA ASP A 160 5.99 6.75 14.34
C ASP A 160 6.04 5.24 14.11
N SER A 161 6.82 4.57 14.97
CA SER A 161 6.87 3.12 15.03
C SER A 161 5.46 2.54 15.14
N ASP A 162 4.54 3.31 15.71
CA ASP A 162 3.12 3.02 15.84
C ASP A 162 2.38 2.90 14.50
N ILE A 163 2.67 3.73 13.49
CA ILE A 163 1.99 3.63 12.17
C ILE A 163 2.46 2.39 11.40
N THR A 164 3.76 2.09 11.40
CA THR A 164 4.28 0.90 10.69
C THR A 164 3.93 -0.38 11.44
N THR A 165 3.81 -0.34 12.76
CA THR A 165 3.34 -1.47 13.58
C THR A 165 1.87 -1.71 13.33
N SER A 166 1.03 -0.66 13.33
CA SER A 166 -0.39 -0.77 13.01
C SER A 166 -0.62 -1.30 11.60
N PHE A 167 0.12 -0.78 10.61
CA PHE A 167 0.05 -1.26 9.23
C PHE A 167 0.37 -2.75 9.13
N VAL A 168 1.54 -3.19 9.63
CA VAL A 168 1.94 -4.61 9.55
C VAL A 168 0.94 -5.51 10.29
N LYS A 169 0.46 -5.09 11.47
CA LYS A 169 -0.55 -5.84 12.24
C LYS A 169 -1.86 -5.99 11.44
N ASN A 170 -2.39 -4.89 10.91
CA ASN A 170 -3.63 -4.88 10.15
C ASN A 170 -3.50 -5.59 8.80
N SER A 171 -2.30 -5.63 8.22
CA SER A 171 -2.01 -6.39 7.00
C SER A 171 -1.91 -7.90 7.26
N ALA A 172 -1.37 -8.31 8.41
CA ALA A 172 -1.26 -9.73 8.78
C ALA A 172 -2.63 -10.43 8.87
N CYS A 173 -3.68 -9.69 9.28
CA CYS A 173 -5.08 -10.12 9.21
C CYS A 173 -5.51 -10.61 7.83
N ARG A 174 -4.93 -10.04 6.78
CA ARG A 174 -5.21 -10.34 5.38
C ARG A 174 -4.20 -11.31 4.79
N ASN A 175 -3.51 -12.08 5.65
CA ASN A 175 -2.46 -13.02 5.28
C ASN A 175 -1.25 -12.38 4.55
N LEU A 176 -1.09 -11.05 4.65
CA LEU A 176 0.10 -10.32 4.18
C LEU A 176 1.16 -10.37 5.28
N LYS A 177 1.79 -11.53 5.42
CA LYS A 177 2.69 -11.84 6.56
C LYS A 177 4.13 -11.38 6.33
N GLN A 178 4.51 -11.12 5.09
CA GLN A 178 5.84 -10.62 4.77
C GLN A 178 5.84 -9.11 4.90
N SER A 179 6.84 -8.57 5.60
CA SER A 179 6.94 -7.13 5.83
C SER A 179 8.39 -6.66 5.81
N ILE A 180 8.60 -5.45 5.32
CA ILE A 180 9.86 -4.71 5.43
C ILE A 180 9.53 -3.31 5.96
N ARG A 181 10.32 -2.85 6.93
CA ARG A 181 10.34 -1.45 7.38
C ARG A 181 11.68 -0.87 6.97
N LEU A 182 11.68 0.36 6.48
CA LEU A 182 12.94 1.02 6.17
C LEU A 182 13.62 1.52 7.46
N PRO A 183 14.94 1.36 7.60
CA PRO A 183 15.67 1.84 8.78
C PRO A 183 15.56 3.35 8.98
N GLN A 184 15.68 4.14 7.90
CA GLN A 184 15.71 5.61 7.93
C GLN A 184 16.78 6.16 8.91
N GLU A 185 17.95 5.52 8.96
CA GLU A 185 19.04 5.87 9.88
C GLU A 185 20.00 6.91 9.29
N LYS A 186 19.99 7.07 7.96
CA LYS A 186 20.85 8.04 7.25
C LYS A 186 20.07 9.24 6.74
N GLU A 187 20.80 10.29 6.39
CA GLU A 187 20.21 11.46 5.76
C GLU A 187 19.54 11.12 4.43
N PHE A 188 18.32 11.62 4.27
CA PHE A 188 17.53 11.47 3.04
C PHE A 188 18.26 12.06 1.83
N CYS A 189 18.08 11.43 0.68
CA CYS A 189 18.47 11.99 -0.61
C CYS A 189 17.39 12.98 -1.10
N PHE A 190 17.82 14.07 -1.74
CA PHE A 190 16.95 15.07 -2.36
C PHE A 190 17.47 15.51 -3.72
#